data_AF-A0A940JEK9-F1
#
_entry.id   AF-A0A940JEK9-F1
#
_cell.length_a   1.000
_cell.length_b   1.000
_cell.length_c   1.000
_cell.angle_alpha   90.00
_cell.angle_beta   90.00
_cell.angle_gamma   90.00
#
_symmetry.space_group_name_H-M   'P 1'
#
loop_
_entity.id
_entity.type
_entity.pdbx_description
1 polymer ?
#
loop_
_entity_poly.entity_id
_entity_poly.type
_entity_poly.pdbx_seq_one_letter_code
_entity_poly.pdbx_strand_id
1 'polypeptide(L)' 'QAEMILRDFFASNEVKNFVVKHKGENNGSQFCIGVLQTRNGNFRTKLYMKQKGGQQVVQEIAFQSGE' A
#
# COMPACT_ATOMS: atom_id res chain seq x y z
N GLN A 1 -0.67 -11.13 11.93
CA GLN A 1 0.49 -10.26 12.25
C GLN A 1 0.58 -9.05 11.33
N ALA A 2 0.41 -9.18 10.01
CA ALA A 2 0.47 -8.06 9.07
C ALA A 2 -0.44 -6.88 9.44
N GLU A 3 -1.67 -7.15 9.91
CA GLU A 3 -2.58 -6.10 10.37
C GLU A 3 -2.02 -5.28 11.55
N MET A 4 -1.40 -5.92 12.53
CA MET A 4 -0.78 -5.21 13.66
C MET A 4 0.37 -4.31 13.20
N ILE A 5 1.21 -4.80 12.30
CA ILE A 5 2.31 -4.01 11.70
C ILE A 5 1.75 -2.77 10.97
N LEU A 6 0.66 -2.93 10.22
CA LEU A 6 0.01 -1.82 9.53
C LEU A 6 -0.62 -0.82 10.51
N ARG A 7 -1.28 -1.31 11.57
CA ARG A 7 -1.84 -0.47 12.63
C ARG A 7 -0.75 0.37 13.30
N ASP A 8 0.35 -0.25 13.70
CA ASP A 8 1.47 0.44 14.34
C ASP A 8 2.15 1.45 13.39
N PHE A 9 2.29 1.08 12.12
CA PHE A 9 2.82 1.97 11.08
C PHE A 9 1.94 3.23 10.92
N PHE A 10 0.63 3.08 10.79
CA PHE A 10 -0.28 4.22 10.62
C PHE A 10 -0.51 5.02 11.90
N ALA A 11 -0.45 4.40 13.08
CA ALA A 11 -0.47 5.10 14.35
C ALA A 11 0.76 6.00 14.52
N SER A 12 1.93 5.51 14.09
CA SER A 12 3.18 6.27 14.10
C SER A 12 3.22 7.34 13.00
N ASN A 13 2.68 7.02 11.81
CA ASN A 13 2.69 7.86 10.61
C ASN A 13 1.27 8.23 10.19
N GLU A 14 0.66 9.17 10.92
CA GLU A 14 -0.70 9.64 10.67
C GLU A 14 -0.88 10.04 9.19
N VAL A 15 -1.78 9.33 8.49
CA VAL A 15 -2.00 9.48 7.05
C VAL A 15 -2.84 10.72 6.78
N LYS A 16 -2.35 11.58 5.89
CA LYS A 16 -3.06 12.77 5.42
C LYS A 16 -3.73 12.54 4.08
N ASN A 17 -3.04 11.82 3.18
CA ASN A 17 -3.50 11.59 1.82
C ASN A 17 -2.79 10.40 1.18
N PHE A 18 -3.39 9.82 0.15
CA PHE A 18 -2.76 8.81 -0.70
C PHE A 18 -2.95 9.16 -2.17
N VAL A 19 -1.85 9.47 -2.86
CA VAL A 19 -1.87 9.85 -4.28
C VAL A 19 -1.45 8.65 -5.13
N VAL A 20 -2.40 8.02 -5.81
CA VAL A 20 -2.11 6.95 -6.77
C VAL A 20 -1.31 7.52 -7.94
N LYS A 21 -0.19 6.88 -8.27
CA LYS A 21 0.69 7.25 -9.40
C LYS A 21 0.60 6.26 -10.54
N HIS A 22 0.61 4.97 -10.24
CA HIS A 22 0.46 3.91 -11.21
C HIS A 22 -0.45 2.83 -10.65
N LYS A 23 -1.30 2.27 -11.50
CA LYS A 23 -2.08 1.08 -11.17
C LYS A 23 -2.22 0.23 -12.43
N GLY A 24 -2.40 -1.06 -12.24
CA GLY A 24 -2.58 -1.98 -13.36
C GLY A 24 -3.14 -3.31 -12.90
N GLU A 25 -3.63 -4.06 -13.87
CA GLU A 25 -4.16 -5.41 -13.71
C GLU A 25 -3.58 -6.30 -14.80
N ASN A 26 -3.23 -7.53 -14.44
CA ASN A 26 -2.80 -8.57 -15.36
C ASN A 26 -3.20 -9.95 -14.80
N ASN A 27 -4.04 -10.68 -15.54
CA ASN A 27 -4.43 -12.07 -15.25
C ASN A 27 -4.83 -12.29 -13.77
N GLY A 28 -5.74 -11.44 -13.27
CA GLY A 28 -6.22 -11.50 -11.89
C GLY A 28 -5.24 -10.97 -10.84
N SER A 29 -4.03 -10.57 -11.21
CA SER A 29 -3.09 -9.84 -10.34
C SER A 29 -3.26 -8.35 -10.55
N GLN A 30 -3.34 -7.59 -9.46
CA GLN A 30 -3.46 -6.14 -9.48
C GLN A 30 -2.32 -5.51 -8.71
N PHE A 31 -1.87 -4.34 -9.17
CA PHE A 31 -0.93 -3.54 -8.41
C PHE A 31 -1.36 -2.08 -8.35
N CYS A 32 -0.99 -1.42 -7.26
CA CYS A 32 -1.16 0.01 -7.07
C CYS A 32 0.12 0.58 -6.47
N ILE A 33 0.68 1.61 -7.10
CA ILE A 33 1.83 2.35 -6.63
C ILE A 33 1.40 3.80 -6.44
N GLY A 34 1.63 4.32 -5.25
CA GLY A 34 1.28 5.71 -4.92
C GLY A 34 2.25 6.32 -3.93
N VAL A 35 1.97 7.57 -3.60
CA VAL A 35 2.66 8.32 -2.54
C VAL A 35 1.69 8.47 -1.38
N LEU A 36 2.05 7.86 -0.25
CA LEU A 36 1.35 8.03 1.02
C LEU A 36 1.94 9.25 1.73
N GLN A 37 1.15 10.31 1.82
CA GLN A 37 1.52 11.54 2.52
C GLN A 37 1.11 11.39 3.97
N THR A 38 2.07 11.47 4.88
CA THR A 38 1.83 11.33 6.32
C THR A 38 2.34 12.56 7.07
N ARG A 39 2.06 12.63 8.37
CA ARG A 39 2.64 13.67 9.23
C ARG A 39 4.18 13.63 9.28
N ASN A 40 4.79 12.45 9.12
CA ASN A 40 6.23 12.26 9.27
C ASN A 40 6.98 12.22 7.93
N GLY A 41 6.31 12.58 6.83
CA GLY A 41 6.89 12.57 5.49
C GLY A 41 6.12 11.70 4.50
N ASN A 42 6.69 11.57 3.31
CA ASN A 42 6.09 10.87 2.19
C ASN A 42 6.69 9.47 2.04
N PHE A 43 5.84 8.47 1.87
CA PHE A 43 6.25 7.10 1.61
C PHE A 43 5.78 6.68 0.22
N ARG A 44 6.71 6.24 -0.62
CA ARG A 44 6.33 5.49 -1.82
C ARG A 44 5.76 4.16 -1.38
N THR A 45 4.49 3.94 -1.67
CA THR A 45 3.76 2.73 -1.26
C THR A 45 3.44 1.89 -2.48
N LYS A 46 3.71 0.59 -2.38
CA LYS A 46 3.31 -0.41 -3.38
C LYS A 46 2.33 -1.38 -2.71
N LEU A 47 1.24 -1.68 -3.41
CA LEU A 47 0.28 -2.71 -3.05
C LEU A 47 0.22 -3.71 -4.19
N TYR A 48 0.39 -4.99 -3.87
CA TYR A 48 0.19 -6.09 -4.79
C TYR A 48 -0.96 -6.96 -4.30
N MET A 49 -1.90 -7.24 -5.18
CA MET A 49 -3.09 -8.05 -4.93
C MET A 49 -3.16 -9.16 -5.97
N LYS A 50 -3.73 -10.30 -5.56
CA LYS A 50 -3.94 -11.45 -6.45
C LYS A 50 -5.34 -11.98 -6.25
N GLN A 51 -5.98 -12.43 -7.32
CA GLN A 51 -7.27 -13.08 -7.22
C GLN A 51 -7.14 -14.47 -6.59
N LYS A 52 -7.95 -14.75 -5.57
CA LYS A 52 -8.10 -16.06 -4.93
C LYS A 52 -9.59 -16.29 -4.68
N GLY A 53 -10.17 -17.32 -5.28
CA GLY A 53 -11.59 -17.64 -5.13
C GLY A 53 -12.53 -16.51 -5.58
N GLY A 54 -12.18 -15.80 -6.66
CA GLY A 54 -12.97 -14.68 -7.18
C GLY A 54 -12.74 -13.35 -6.47
N GLN A 55 -12.04 -13.32 -5.33
CA GLN A 55 -11.76 -12.12 -4.55
C GLN A 55 -10.31 -11.66 -4.72
N GLN A 56 -10.08 -10.34 -4.76
CA GLN A 56 -8.74 -9.78 -4.70
C GLN A 56 -8.22 -9.83 -3.26
N VAL A 57 -7.07 -10.47 -3.05
CA VAL A 57 -6.40 -10.56 -1.75
C VAL A 57 -5.05 -9.87 -1.80
N VAL A 58 -4.75 -9.05 -0.80
CA VAL A 58 -3.46 -8.39 -0.66
C VAL A 58 -2.38 -9.44 -0.42
N GLN A 59 -1.35 -9.43 -1.26
CA GLN A 59 -0.17 -10.28 -1.15
C GLN A 59 0.97 -9.53 -0.48
N GLU A 60 1.12 -8.25 -0.82
CA GLU A 60 2.22 -7.42 -0.31
C GLU A 60 1.78 -5.96 -0.21
N ILE A 61 2.22 -5.32 0.87
CA ILE A 61 2.26 -3.87 1.00
C ILE A 61 3.69 -3.48 1.37
N ALA A 62 4.30 -2.60 0.59
CA ALA A 62 5.63 -2.10 0.85
C ALA A 62 5.62 -0.58 0.98
N PHE A 63 6.20 -0.06 2.05
CA PHE A 63 6.42 1.36 2.27
C PHE A 63 7.90 1.66 2.14
N GLN A 64 8.26 2.63 1.30
CA GLN A 64 9.62 3.10 1.09
C GLN A 64 9.64 4.59 1.43
N SER A 65 10.38 5.00 2.46
CA SER A 65 10.65 6.41 2.71
C SER A 65 11.42 6.97 1.51
N GLY A 66 10.89 8.04 0.88
CA GLY A 66 11.70 8.83 -0.04
C GLY A 66 12.61 9.73 0.79
N GLU A 67 13.91 9.75 0.44
CA GLU A 67 14.86 10.77 0.93
C GLU A 67 14.37 12.19 0.63
#